data_AF-A0A811MT13-F1
#
_entry.id   AF-A0A811MT13-F1
#
_cell.length_a   1.000
_cell.length_b   1.000
_cell.length_c   1.000
_cell.angle_alpha   90.00
_cell.angle_beta   90.00
_cell.angle_gamma   90.00
#
_symmetry.space_group_name_H-M   'P 1'
#
loop_
_entity.id
_entity.type
_entity.pdbx_description
1 polymer ?
#
loop_
_entity_poly.entity_id
_entity_poly.type
_entity_poly.pdbx_seq_one_letter_code
_entity_poly.pdbx_strand_id
1 'polypeptide(L)' 'MGAYYRHRSPLQRHQLLLPAVLVLLVIVGAAAAKGAGRNVITHIKGFEGQLPFHLETGYAEVDEEHGARLFYYFIES' A
#
# COMPACT_ATOMS: atom_id res chain seq x y z
N MET A 1 -36.15 -23.90 -38.41
CA MET A 1 -35.55 -22.76 -37.67
C MET A 1 -34.93 -23.29 -36.39
N GLY A 2 -33.67 -23.76 -36.45
CA GLY A 2 -32.97 -24.32 -35.29
C GLY A 2 -32.15 -23.24 -34.59
N ALA A 3 -32.55 -22.87 -33.38
CA ALA A 3 -31.78 -21.96 -32.54
C ALA A 3 -30.59 -22.72 -31.94
N TYR A 4 -29.38 -22.32 -32.31
CA TYR A 4 -28.13 -22.78 -31.72
C TYR A 4 -28.07 -22.39 -30.24
N TYR A 5 -28.51 -23.27 -29.34
CA TYR A 5 -28.18 -23.17 -27.92
C TYR A 5 -26.70 -23.52 -27.74
N ARG A 6 -25.85 -22.49 -27.76
CA ARG A 6 -24.43 -22.58 -27.42
C ARG A 6 -24.30 -22.88 -25.93
N HIS A 7 -24.29 -24.16 -25.62
CA HIS A 7 -24.00 -24.69 -24.29
C HIS A 7 -22.53 -24.36 -23.96
N ARG A 8 -22.28 -23.25 -23.25
CA ARG A 8 -20.97 -23.05 -22.62
C ARG A 8 -20.81 -24.11 -21.54
N SER A 9 -19.73 -24.88 -21.62
CA SER A 9 -19.43 -25.99 -20.72
C SER A 9 -18.97 -25.49 -19.35
N PRO A 10 -19.23 -26.22 -18.26
CA PRO A 10 -18.81 -25.86 -16.90
C PRO A 10 -17.28 -25.73 -16.77
N LEU A 11 -16.53 -26.41 -17.65
CA LEU A 11 -15.07 -26.36 -17.74
C LEU A 11 -14.53 -24.96 -18.04
N GLN A 12 -15.26 -24.15 -18.83
CA GLN A 12 -14.88 -22.76 -19.13
C GLN A 12 -15.11 -21.80 -17.96
N ARG A 13 -16.01 -22.14 -17.03
CA ARG A 13 -16.27 -21.31 -15.83
C ARG A 13 -15.09 -21.41 -14.86
N HIS A 14 -14.55 -22.60 -14.63
CA HIS A 14 -13.39 -22.79 -13.75
C HIS A 14 -12.12 -22.12 -14.27
N GLN A 15 -11.92 -22.08 -15.60
CA GLN A 15 -10.80 -21.38 -16.23
C GLN A 15 -10.81 -19.86 -16.01
N LEU A 16 -11.97 -19.24 -15.77
CA LEU A 16 -12.08 -17.80 -15.48
C LEU A 16 -12.11 -17.49 -13.98
N LEU A 17 -12.55 -18.44 -13.14
CA LEU A 17 -12.63 -18.25 -11.69
C LEU A 17 -11.24 -18.21 -11.03
N LEU A 18 -10.30 -19.07 -11.44
CA LEU A 18 -8.93 -19.07 -10.93
C LEU A 18 -8.20 -17.73 -11.14
N PRO A 19 -8.14 -17.15 -12.36
CA PRO A 19 -7.50 -15.86 -12.56
C PRO A 19 -8.25 -14.73 -11.84
N ALA A 20 -9.57 -14.80 -11.72
CA ALA A 20 -10.34 -13.81 -10.96
C ALA A 20 -10.01 -13.84 -9.44
N VAL A 21 -9.86 -15.03 -8.86
CA VAL A 21 -9.43 -15.20 -7.46
C VAL A 21 -7.99 -14.71 -7.27
N LEU A 22 -7.09 -15.00 -8.22
CA LEU A 22 -5.71 -14.53 -8.16
C LEU A 22 -5.62 -13.00 -8.25
N VAL A 23 -6.39 -12.39 -9.16
CA VAL A 23 -6.50 -10.92 -9.26
C VAL A 23 -7.06 -10.33 -7.96
N LEU A 24 -8.10 -10.94 -7.37
CA LEU A 24 -8.65 -10.50 -6.10
C LEU A 24 -7.61 -10.58 -4.97
N LEU A 25 -6.84 -11.67 -4.88
CA LEU A 25 -5.77 -11.83 -3.90
C LEU A 25 -4.67 -10.78 -4.07
N VAL A 26 -4.27 -10.45 -5.31
CA VAL A 26 -3.30 -9.40 -5.61
C VAL A 26 -3.82 -8.02 -5.18
N ILE A 27 -5.08 -7.71 -5.47
CA ILE A 27 -5.70 -6.43 -5.09
C ILE A 27 -5.77 -6.30 -3.56
N VAL A 28 -6.18 -7.35 -2.85
CA VAL A 28 -6.25 -7.36 -1.38
C VAL A 28 -4.85 -7.23 -0.76
N GLY A 29 -3.86 -7.96 -1.29
CA GLY A 29 -2.47 -7.86 -0.81
C GLY A 29 -1.85 -6.47 -1.01
N ALA A 30 -2.12 -5.83 -2.15
CA ALA A 30 -1.63 -4.48 -2.42
C ALA A 30 -2.28 -3.41 -1.51
N ALA A 31 -3.56 -3.58 -1.13
CA ALA A 31 -4.24 -2.67 -0.21
C ALA A 31 -3.69 -2.74 1.23
N ALA A 32 -3.19 -3.92 1.64
CA ALA A 32 -2.57 -4.12 2.96
C ALA A 32 -1.16 -3.52 3.05
N ALA A 33 -0.49 -3.26 1.92
CA ALA A 33 0.88 -2.74 1.86
C ALA A 33 0.99 -1.23 2.10
N LYS A 34 0.04 -0.60 2.81
CA LYS A 34 0.20 0.77 3.31
C LYS A 34 1.19 0.77 4.48
N GLY A 35 2.47 0.62 4.16
CA GLY A 35 3.55 0.93 5.08
C GLY A 35 3.57 2.43 5.40
N ALA A 36 4.11 2.79 6.56
CA ALA A 36 4.43 4.17 6.90
C ALA A 36 5.38 4.72 5.83
N GLY A 37 4.87 5.53 4.90
CA GLY A 37 5.71 6.21 3.93
C GLY A 37 6.71 7.11 4.67
N ARG A 38 7.99 7.02 4.33
CA ARG A 38 9.04 7.88 4.86
C ARG A 38 8.69 9.33 4.53
N ASN A 39 8.48 10.16 5.54
CA ASN A 39 8.16 11.57 5.36
C ASN A 39 9.43 12.42 5.45
N VAL A 40 10.06 12.59 4.30
CA VAL A 40 11.32 13.32 4.13
C VAL A 40 11.03 14.81 4.00
N ILE A 41 11.64 15.60 4.87
CA ILE A 41 11.54 17.05 4.90
C ILE A 41 12.75 17.63 4.18
N THR A 42 12.50 18.45 3.16
CA THR A 42 13.56 19.12 2.37
C THR A 42 13.70 20.61 2.69
N HIS A 43 12.67 21.23 3.28
CA HIS A 43 12.63 22.66 3.60
C HIS A 43 11.92 22.88 4.95
N ILE A 44 12.40 23.85 5.74
CA ILE A 44 11.81 24.22 7.03
C ILE A 44 11.63 25.73 7.07
N LYS A 45 10.49 26.19 7.59
CA LYS A 45 10.25 27.63 7.80
C LYS A 45 11.35 28.22 8.68
N GLY A 46 12.01 29.29 8.21
CA GLY A 46 13.12 29.94 8.91
C GLY A 46 14.51 29.41 8.54
N PHE A 47 14.59 28.40 7.66
CA PHE A 47 15.82 27.99 6.99
C PHE A 47 15.76 28.43 5.53
N GLU A 48 16.74 29.21 5.08
CA GLU A 48 16.82 29.67 3.69
C GLU A 48 17.38 28.56 2.79
N GLY A 49 16.59 28.13 1.81
CA GLY A 49 16.97 27.08 0.87
C GLY A 49 16.66 25.66 1.35
N GLN A 50 17.22 24.67 0.65
CA GLN A 50 17.04 23.25 0.95
C GLN A 50 17.93 22.83 2.13
N LEU A 51 17.43 21.94 2.99
CA LEU A 51 18.21 21.39 4.10
C LEU A 51 19.49 20.69 3.57
N PRO A 52 20.66 20.94 4.18
CA PRO A 52 21.92 20.33 3.77
C PRO A 52 22.11 18.90 4.30
N PHE A 53 21.05 18.29 4.84
CA PHE A 53 21.04 16.93 5.37
C PHE A 53 19.69 16.27 5.13
N HIS A 54 19.66 14.94 5.18
CA HIS A 54 18.42 14.17 5.13
C HIS A 54 17.70 14.29 6.46
N LEU A 55 16.49 14.86 6.45
CA LEU A 55 15.60 14.89 7.61
C LEU A 55 14.37 14.06 7.31
N GLU A 56 14.10 13.07 8.15
CA GLU A 56 12.84 12.36 8.15
C GLU A 56 12.09 12.62 9.46
N THR A 57 10.78 12.81 9.36
CA THR A 57 9.91 12.96 10.52
C THR A 57 8.78 11.95 10.47
N GLY A 58 8.30 11.53 11.62
CA GLY A 58 7.20 10.57 11.67
C GLY A 58 6.71 10.31 13.07
N TYR A 59 5.79 9.37 13.17
CA TYR A 59 5.26 8.87 14.44
C TYR A 59 5.57 7.38 14.54
N ALA A 60 6.39 7.01 15.52
CA ALA A 60 6.68 5.62 15.86
C ALA A 60 5.71 5.16 16.95
N GLU A 61 5.03 4.03 16.72
CA GLU A 61 4.22 3.38 17.74
C GLU A 61 5.13 2.73 18.78
N VAL A 62 4.87 2.99 20.06
CA VAL A 62 5.69 2.53 21.19
C VAL A 62 4.90 1.69 22.19
N ASP A 63 3.58 1.72 22.09
CA ASP A 63 2.66 0.89 22.86
C ASP A 63 1.50 0.49 21.94
N GLU A 64 1.51 -0.77 21.50
CA GLU A 64 0.48 -1.31 20.61
C GLU A 64 -0.86 -1.53 21.31
N GLU A 65 -0.86 -1.78 22.61
CA GLU A 65 -2.07 -2.05 23.39
C GLU A 65 -2.87 -0.76 23.63
N HIS A 66 -2.16 0.32 23.92
CA HIS A 66 -2.77 1.62 24.23
C HIS A 66 -2.66 2.63 23.07
N GLY A 67 -2.06 2.24 21.95
CA GLY A 67 -1.91 3.07 20.74
C GLY A 67 -1.01 4.29 20.94
N ALA A 68 -0.05 4.23 21.86
CA ALA A 68 0.83 5.37 22.13
C ALA A 68 1.85 5.54 20.98
N ARG A 69 2.03 6.78 20.52
CA ARG A 69 2.92 7.13 19.41
C ARG A 69 3.83 8.29 19.78
N LEU A 70 5.13 8.15 19.49
CA LEU A 70 6.12 9.20 19.67
C LEU A 70 6.45 9.87 18.33
N PHE A 71 6.53 11.20 18.36
CA PHE A 71 7.01 11.96 17.22
C PHE A 71 8.55 11.98 17.20
N TYR A 72 9.16 11.75 16.03
CA TYR A 72 10.61 11.67 15.87
C TYR A 72 11.17 12.59 14.77
N TYR A 73 12.46 12.90 14.92
CA TYR A 73 13.32 13.48 13.89
C TYR A 73 14.50 12.54 13.68
N PHE A 74 14.68 12.05 12.45
CA PHE A 74 15.82 11.26 12.06
C PHE A 74 16.70 12.07 11.11
N ILE A 75 17.99 12.19 11.48
CA ILE A 75 19.01 12.90 10.71
C ILE A 75 20.06 11.86 10.30
N GLU A 76 20.28 11.70 9.00
CA GLU A 76 21.36 10.82 8.50
C GLU A 76 22.73 11.47 8.72
N SER A 77 23.71 10.70 9.19
CA SER A 77 25.09 11.13 9.46
C SER A 77 26.02 10.93 8.27
#